data_AF-A4X087-F1
#
_entry.id   AF-A4X087-F1
#
_cell.length_a   1.000
_cell.length_b   1.000
_cell.length_c   1.000
_cell.angle_alpha   90.00
_cell.angle_beta   90.00
_cell.angle_gamma   90.00
#
_symmetry.space_group_name_H-M   'P 1'
#
loop_
_entity.id
_entity.type
_entity.pdbx_description
1 polymer ?
#
loop_
_entity_poly.entity_id
_entity_poly.type
_entity_poly.pdbx_seq_one_letter_code
_entity_poly.pdbx_strand_id
1 'polypeptide(L)'
;MTTCHDFRCRLDRALSPDVPDCWVLPALVRLEAAADRRLIGPLSVAEDDRRSAVFAVLAALGSEGGISAHLAELAPDEFVDWLLSTPPERILTALHGEVPGLAAVIARTGGDPLEDPEDYLRLAALLCGEDPRARLQAECLGQADHVSSRLLRILARLRDPYLRPDVVSAIRSPEVADRIERITEFLLQSCSGLAEDEIARSLASGALFNLHDWTNRMLLWWGDDLCDLADDEDFRFFRTSDDFGAGADRHGTDLATPSSGKILNAALGVAAYAEWRHAPVLVELVRMNDGAETFWVCQDLQGPDGAGLSDRLEQEIRRRLRRRGILSLAFTHRPGIAFDVVERLAHVEPVHVLRVHEAG
;
A
#
# COMPACT_ATOMS: atom_id res chain seq x y z
N MET A 1 19.37 21.35 -1.74
CA MET A 1 17.95 20.99 -1.93
C MET A 1 17.35 20.84 -0.55
N THR A 2 16.67 21.89 -0.10
CA THR A 2 16.21 22.06 1.28
C THR A 2 14.81 21.47 1.39
N THR A 3 14.66 20.46 2.23
CA THR A 3 13.37 19.82 2.51
C THR A 3 12.41 20.84 3.11
N CYS A 4 11.30 21.06 2.43
CA CYS A 4 10.18 21.88 2.92
C CYS A 4 9.54 21.11 4.08
N HIS A 5 9.99 21.40 5.30
CA HIS A 5 9.28 20.99 6.50
C HIS A 5 7.99 21.81 6.56
N ASP A 6 6.88 21.11 6.33
CA ASP A 6 5.53 21.63 6.51
C ASP A 6 5.28 21.82 8.03
N PHE A 7 5.89 22.86 8.59
CA PHE A 7 5.56 23.39 9.91
C PHE A 7 4.19 24.05 9.77
N ARG A 8 3.13 23.23 9.88
CA ARG A 8 1.79 23.76 10.15
C ARG A 8 1.87 24.56 11.45
N CYS A 9 1.82 25.89 11.31
CA CYS A 9 1.75 26.84 12.40
C CYS A 9 0.57 26.49 13.32
N ARG A 10 0.85 25.86 14.46
CA ARG A 10 -0.09 25.70 15.58
C ARG A 10 -0.36 27.03 16.32
N LEU A 11 0.32 28.12 15.96
CA LEU A 11 0.32 29.37 16.74
C LEU A 11 -0.79 30.37 16.38
N ASP A 12 -1.53 30.20 15.27
CA ASP A 12 -2.63 31.12 14.88
C ASP A 12 -4.05 30.58 15.18
N ARG A 13 -4.19 29.41 15.81
CA ARG A 13 -5.51 28.85 16.21
C ARG A 13 -6.12 29.45 17.48
N ALA A 14 -5.50 30.47 18.08
CA ALA A 14 -5.87 30.91 19.43
C ALA A 14 -7.18 31.72 19.55
N LEU A 15 -7.87 32.08 18.45
CA LEU A 15 -9.01 33.01 18.53
C LEU A 15 -10.25 32.65 17.70
N SER A 16 -10.25 31.56 16.94
CA SER A 16 -11.48 31.00 16.37
C SER A 16 -11.78 29.72 17.12
N PRO A 17 -12.98 29.53 17.70
CA PRO A 17 -13.34 28.24 18.27
C PRO A 17 -13.19 27.21 17.15
N ASP A 18 -12.33 26.22 17.38
CA ASP A 18 -12.03 25.13 16.45
C ASP A 18 -13.26 24.21 16.45
N VAL A 19 -14.32 24.67 15.80
CA VAL A 19 -15.57 23.93 15.68
C VAL A 19 -15.40 22.97 14.50
N PRO A 20 -15.47 21.64 14.72
CA PRO A 20 -15.26 20.69 13.65
C PRO A 20 -16.35 20.80 12.58
N ASP A 21 -15.98 20.95 11.31
CA ASP A 21 -16.89 20.97 10.15
C ASP A 21 -17.51 19.58 9.83
N CYS A 22 -17.59 18.68 10.81
CA CYS A 22 -18.01 17.30 10.64
C CYS A 22 -19.41 17.02 11.24
N TRP A 23 -19.80 15.73 11.25
CA TRP A 23 -21.07 15.22 11.79
C TRP A 23 -21.37 15.65 13.24
N VAL A 24 -20.34 16.04 14.00
CA VAL A 24 -20.45 16.49 15.39
C VAL A 24 -21.18 17.82 15.54
N LEU A 25 -20.92 18.81 14.67
CA LEU A 25 -21.50 20.14 14.85
C LEU A 25 -23.04 20.12 14.76
N PRO A 26 -23.67 19.47 13.76
CA PRO A 26 -25.13 19.29 13.76
C PRO A 26 -25.66 18.53 14.98
N ALA A 27 -24.91 17.58 15.54
CA ALA A 27 -25.31 16.87 16.76
C ALA A 27 -25.28 17.78 17.98
N LEU A 28 -24.22 18.57 18.15
CA LEU A 28 -24.08 19.54 19.25
C LEU A 28 -25.16 20.64 19.20
N VAL A 29 -25.41 21.22 18.03
CA VAL A 29 -26.44 22.27 17.86
C VAL A 29 -27.83 21.75 18.22
N ARG A 30 -28.16 20.51 17.78
CA ARG A 30 -29.44 19.88 18.14
C ARG A 30 -29.54 19.66 19.65
N LEU A 31 -28.45 19.24 20.29
CA LEU A 31 -28.44 18.99 21.73
C LEU A 31 -28.55 20.30 22.53
N GLU A 32 -27.82 21.36 22.17
CA GLU A 32 -27.96 22.68 22.80
C GLU A 32 -29.39 23.23 22.66
N ALA A 33 -29.98 23.12 21.47
CA ALA A 33 -31.33 23.58 21.21
C ALA A 33 -32.39 22.80 22.00
N ALA A 34 -32.20 21.48 22.16
CA ALA A 34 -33.09 20.64 22.96
C ALA A 34 -32.95 20.89 24.47
N ALA A 35 -31.75 21.23 24.93
CA ALA A 35 -31.43 21.47 26.33
C ALA A 35 -31.68 22.91 26.79
N ASP A 36 -31.80 23.88 25.88
CA ASP A 36 -31.73 25.32 26.20
C ASP A 36 -30.48 25.66 27.04
N ARG A 37 -29.35 25.01 26.71
CA ARG A 37 -28.06 25.12 27.41
C ARG A 37 -26.91 25.22 26.43
N ARG A 38 -25.83 25.90 26.86
CA ARG A 38 -24.58 26.03 26.10
C ARG A 38 -23.67 24.83 26.37
N LEU A 39 -23.31 24.11 25.31
CA LEU A 39 -22.40 22.96 25.28
C LEU A 39 -21.19 23.23 24.37
N ILE A 40 -21.38 23.81 23.18
CA ILE A 40 -20.34 24.02 22.17
C ILE A 40 -19.22 24.92 22.72
N GLY A 41 -19.59 26.04 23.33
CA GLY A 41 -18.63 26.97 23.94
C GLY A 41 -17.75 26.30 25.00
N PRO A 42 -18.33 25.74 26.07
CA PRO A 42 -17.59 25.01 27.09
C PRO A 42 -16.76 23.84 26.53
N LEU A 43 -17.29 23.09 25.56
CA LEU A 43 -16.59 21.96 24.95
C LEU A 43 -15.38 22.41 24.11
N SER A 44 -15.47 23.55 23.42
CA SER A 44 -14.36 24.08 22.59
C SER A 44 -13.12 24.47 23.40
N VAL A 45 -13.28 24.74 24.70
CA VAL A 45 -12.18 25.07 25.63
C VAL A 45 -11.87 23.93 26.60
N ALA A 46 -12.55 22.79 26.47
CA ALA A 46 -12.31 21.62 27.29
C ALA A 46 -11.04 20.88 26.87
N GLU A 47 -10.47 20.12 27.81
CA GLU A 47 -9.34 19.23 27.54
C GLU A 47 -9.71 18.15 26.52
N ASP A 48 -8.70 17.69 25.77
CA ASP A 48 -8.83 16.73 24.67
C ASP A 48 -9.56 15.46 25.08
N ASP A 49 -9.28 14.94 26.28
CA ASP A 49 -9.91 13.74 26.83
C ASP A 49 -11.42 13.91 26.97
N ARG A 50 -11.87 15.08 27.46
CA ARG A 50 -13.30 15.39 27.58
C ARG A 50 -13.95 15.53 26.21
N ARG A 51 -13.31 16.27 25.29
CA ARG A 51 -13.83 16.44 23.92
C ARG A 51 -14.03 15.08 23.25
N SER A 52 -13.02 14.22 23.32
CA SER A 52 -13.03 12.87 22.76
C SER A 52 -14.13 11.99 23.37
N ALA A 53 -14.31 12.02 24.69
CA ALA A 53 -15.36 11.25 25.37
C ALA A 53 -16.77 11.75 25.02
N VAL A 54 -16.98 13.07 24.93
CA VAL A 54 -18.27 13.64 24.51
C VAL A 54 -18.58 13.26 23.06
N PHE A 55 -17.59 13.29 22.16
CA PHE A 55 -17.80 12.86 20.77
C PHE A 55 -18.17 11.37 20.67
N ALA A 56 -17.57 10.50 21.48
CA ALA A 56 -17.96 9.09 21.55
C ALA A 56 -19.44 8.91 21.95
N VAL A 57 -19.93 9.70 22.92
CA VAL A 57 -21.35 9.68 23.32
C VAL A 57 -22.26 10.20 22.21
N LEU A 58 -21.89 11.29 21.53
CA LEU A 58 -22.66 11.83 20.42
C LEU A 58 -22.72 10.85 19.24
N ALA A 59 -21.65 10.12 18.98
CA ALA A 59 -21.63 9.05 17.98
C ALA A 59 -22.63 7.94 18.34
N ALA A 60 -22.62 7.48 19.59
CA ALA A 60 -23.54 6.45 20.04
C ALA A 60 -25.02 6.89 20.00
N LEU A 61 -25.30 8.15 20.35
CA LEU A 61 -26.61 8.78 20.21
C LEU A 61 -27.18 8.74 18.79
N GLY A 62 -26.30 8.86 17.79
CA GLY A 62 -26.68 8.81 16.37
C GLY A 62 -26.82 7.40 15.80
N SER A 63 -26.36 6.39 16.53
CA SER A 63 -26.31 4.99 16.07
C SER A 63 -27.53 4.19 16.53
N GLU A 64 -27.88 3.14 15.78
CA GLU A 64 -28.99 2.23 16.13
C GLU A 64 -28.74 1.43 17.43
N GLY A 65 -27.48 1.37 17.89
CA GLY A 65 -27.10 0.67 19.13
C GLY A 65 -27.67 1.29 20.41
N GLY A 66 -28.13 2.55 20.33
CA GLY A 66 -28.74 3.27 21.44
C GLY A 66 -27.75 3.60 22.57
N ILE A 67 -28.15 4.52 23.44
CA ILE A 67 -27.43 4.76 24.69
C ILE A 67 -27.97 3.81 25.76
N SER A 68 -27.16 3.53 26.79
CA SER A 68 -27.63 2.97 28.06
C SER A 68 -28.95 3.62 28.51
N ALA A 69 -29.89 2.80 28.96
CA ALA A 69 -31.22 3.24 29.40
C ALA A 69 -31.17 4.37 30.42
N HIS A 70 -30.17 4.35 31.31
CA HIS A 70 -29.99 5.39 32.31
C HIS A 70 -29.70 6.78 31.70
N LEU A 71 -28.92 6.84 30.62
CA LEU A 71 -28.62 8.10 29.94
C LEU A 71 -29.81 8.57 29.08
N ALA A 72 -30.62 7.64 28.59
CA ALA A 72 -31.85 7.95 27.85
C ALA A 72 -32.96 8.53 28.73
N GLU A 73 -32.90 8.33 30.06
CA GLU A 73 -33.85 8.87 31.03
C GLU A 73 -33.55 10.32 31.46
N LEU A 74 -32.33 10.82 31.23
CA LEU A 74 -31.96 12.18 31.62
C LEU A 74 -32.69 13.22 30.77
N ALA A 75 -33.16 14.30 31.40
CA ALA A 75 -33.66 15.45 30.67
C ALA A 75 -32.51 16.06 29.83
N PRO A 76 -32.79 16.69 28.67
CA PRO A 76 -31.74 17.21 27.80
C PRO A 76 -30.76 18.18 28.48
N ASP A 77 -31.23 19.02 29.41
CA ASP A 77 -30.39 19.94 30.19
C ASP A 77 -29.54 19.21 31.24
N GLU A 78 -30.12 18.24 31.95
CA GLU A 78 -29.39 17.36 32.88
C GLU A 78 -28.31 16.56 32.14
N PHE A 79 -28.58 16.10 30.92
CA PHE A 79 -27.64 15.36 30.09
C PHE A 79 -26.45 16.24 29.66
N VAL A 80 -26.69 17.49 29.27
CA VAL A 80 -25.62 18.46 28.96
C VAL A 80 -24.77 18.75 30.20
N ASP A 81 -25.39 19.02 31.35
CA ASP A 81 -24.67 19.26 32.61
C ASP A 81 -23.86 18.02 33.02
N TRP A 82 -24.40 16.81 32.81
CA TRP A 82 -23.71 15.55 33.03
C TRP A 82 -22.48 15.39 32.13
N LEU A 83 -22.58 15.67 30.81
CA LEU A 83 -21.46 15.61 29.87
C LEU A 83 -20.32 16.58 30.25
N LEU A 84 -20.65 17.74 30.82
CA LEU A 84 -19.68 18.77 31.18
C LEU A 84 -19.03 18.57 32.56
N SER A 85 -19.72 17.88 33.48
CA SER A 85 -19.25 17.70 34.85
C SER A 85 -18.65 16.32 35.12
N THR A 86 -19.10 15.29 34.41
CA THR A 86 -18.67 13.89 34.65
C THR A 86 -17.24 13.66 34.15
N PRO A 87 -16.38 12.93 34.88
CA PRO A 87 -15.06 12.55 34.39
C PRO A 87 -15.13 11.76 33.07
N PRO A 88 -14.21 11.98 32.09
CA PRO A 88 -14.24 11.31 30.79
C PRO A 88 -14.32 9.78 30.86
N GLU A 89 -13.57 9.16 31.78
CA GLU A 89 -13.61 7.71 32.01
C GLU A 89 -15.02 7.22 32.37
N ARG A 90 -15.71 7.93 33.27
CA ARG A 90 -17.07 7.59 33.70
C ARG A 90 -18.09 7.79 32.60
N ILE A 91 -17.88 8.78 31.72
CA ILE A 91 -18.71 8.98 30.53
C ILE A 91 -18.63 7.73 29.64
N LEU A 92 -17.41 7.26 29.37
CA LEU A 92 -17.19 6.09 28.53
C LEU A 92 -17.66 4.79 29.19
N THR A 93 -17.47 4.62 30.50
CA THR A 93 -18.02 3.48 31.25
C THR A 93 -19.54 3.44 31.23
N ALA A 94 -20.21 4.59 31.34
CA ALA A 94 -21.67 4.65 31.24
C ALA A 94 -22.19 4.25 29.86
N LEU A 95 -21.38 4.45 28.82
CA LEU A 95 -21.73 4.15 27.43
C LEU A 95 -21.43 2.70 27.04
N HIS A 96 -20.23 2.21 27.33
CA HIS A 96 -19.73 0.92 26.84
C HIS A 96 -19.56 -0.15 27.93
N GLY A 97 -19.86 0.19 29.19
CA GLY A 97 -19.47 -0.63 30.35
C GLY A 97 -17.97 -0.53 30.65
N GLU A 98 -17.47 -1.40 31.51
CA GLU A 98 -16.04 -1.46 31.83
C GLU A 98 -15.28 -2.13 30.68
N VAL A 99 -14.72 -1.32 29.78
CA VAL A 99 -13.84 -1.77 28.70
C VAL A 99 -12.40 -1.40 29.01
N PRO A 100 -11.51 -2.38 29.28
CA PRO A 100 -10.11 -2.12 29.61
C PRO A 100 -9.41 -1.28 28.53
N GLY A 101 -8.79 -0.17 28.92
CA GLY A 101 -8.01 0.67 28.03
C GLY A 101 -8.80 1.59 27.08
N LEU A 102 -10.14 1.50 27.03
CA LEU A 102 -10.95 2.31 26.13
C LEU A 102 -10.77 3.81 26.35
N ALA A 103 -10.78 4.27 27.60
CA ALA A 103 -10.59 5.68 27.91
C ALA A 103 -9.25 6.21 27.39
N ALA A 104 -8.17 5.44 27.56
CA ALA A 104 -6.85 5.80 27.06
C ALA A 104 -6.80 5.82 25.52
N VAL A 105 -7.46 4.87 24.85
CA VAL A 105 -7.55 4.82 23.37
C VAL A 105 -8.35 6.01 22.82
N ILE A 106 -9.48 6.35 23.46
CA ILE A 106 -10.33 7.48 23.07
C ILE A 106 -9.60 8.82 23.28
N ALA A 107 -8.90 8.98 24.40
CA ALA A 107 -8.07 10.15 24.67
C ALA A 107 -7.01 10.39 23.56
N ARG A 108 -6.44 9.31 23.00
CA ARG A 108 -5.47 9.40 21.89
C ARG A 108 -6.06 9.84 20.55
N THR A 109 -7.37 10.07 20.45
CA THR A 109 -7.96 10.80 19.31
C THR A 109 -7.61 12.30 19.33
N GLY A 110 -7.15 12.82 20.48
CA GLY A 110 -6.59 14.17 20.59
C GLY A 110 -7.64 15.28 20.63
N GLY A 111 -8.88 14.97 21.00
CA GLY A 111 -9.95 15.96 21.10
C GLY A 111 -10.51 16.45 19.75
N ASP A 112 -10.06 15.85 18.66
CA ASP A 112 -10.66 15.98 17.33
C ASP A 112 -11.62 14.80 17.10
N PRO A 113 -12.79 15.02 16.50
CA PRO A 113 -13.72 13.94 16.23
C PRO A 113 -13.21 13.02 15.11
N LEU A 114 -13.48 11.73 15.25
CA LEU A 114 -13.28 10.76 14.17
C LEU A 114 -14.15 11.12 12.94
N GLU A 115 -13.70 10.74 11.75
CA GLU A 115 -14.37 11.08 10.49
C GLU A 115 -15.77 10.45 10.40
N ASP A 116 -15.90 9.23 10.93
CA ASP A 116 -17.13 8.45 10.97
C ASP A 116 -17.55 8.22 12.43
N PRO A 117 -18.80 8.53 12.85
CA PRO A 117 -19.25 8.23 14.20
C PRO A 117 -19.17 6.73 14.54
N GLU A 118 -19.36 5.82 13.58
CA GLU A 118 -19.31 4.37 13.84
C GLU A 118 -17.91 3.89 14.29
N ASP A 119 -16.86 4.65 13.99
CA ASP A 119 -15.51 4.32 14.40
C ASP A 119 -15.34 4.32 15.94
N TYR A 120 -16.12 5.13 16.68
CA TYR A 120 -16.11 5.10 18.14
C TYR A 120 -16.65 3.77 18.69
N LEU A 121 -17.75 3.27 18.10
CA LEU A 121 -18.31 1.97 18.46
C LEU A 121 -17.34 0.85 18.09
N ARG A 122 -16.68 0.98 16.94
CA ARG A 122 -15.67 0.04 16.48
C ARG A 122 -14.49 -0.06 17.45
N LEU A 123 -14.02 1.06 18.02
CA LEU A 123 -12.95 1.05 19.03
C LEU A 123 -13.32 0.20 20.24
N ALA A 124 -14.54 0.38 20.78
CA ALA A 124 -15.02 -0.41 21.89
C ALA A 124 -15.13 -1.90 21.52
N ALA A 125 -15.69 -2.21 20.34
CA ALA A 125 -15.81 -3.57 19.85
C ALA A 125 -14.45 -4.28 19.69
N LEU A 126 -13.44 -3.58 19.17
CA LEU A 126 -12.09 -4.12 19.01
C LEU A 126 -11.43 -4.44 20.35
N LEU A 127 -11.61 -3.58 21.36
CA LEU A 127 -11.02 -3.80 22.70
C LEU A 127 -11.75 -4.88 23.51
N CYS A 128 -13.04 -5.12 23.24
CA CYS A 128 -13.82 -6.18 23.84
C CYS A 128 -13.73 -7.52 23.09
N GLY A 129 -13.24 -7.52 21.86
CA GLY A 129 -13.22 -8.71 21.01
C GLY A 129 -12.35 -9.83 21.58
N GLU A 130 -12.91 -11.04 21.65
CA GLU A 130 -12.19 -12.22 22.13
C GLU A 130 -11.46 -12.99 21.01
N ASP A 131 -11.80 -12.72 19.75
CA ASP A 131 -11.17 -13.40 18.63
C ASP A 131 -9.69 -12.98 18.48
N PRO A 132 -8.84 -13.88 17.94
CA PRO A 132 -7.41 -13.59 17.82
C PRO A 132 -7.10 -12.31 17.04
N ARG A 133 -7.87 -12.01 16.01
CA ARG A 133 -7.66 -10.83 15.16
C ARG A 133 -8.00 -9.55 15.90
N ALA A 134 -9.13 -9.49 16.61
CA ALA A 134 -9.47 -8.35 17.45
C ALA A 134 -8.41 -8.09 18.53
N ARG A 135 -7.82 -9.14 19.12
CA ARG A 135 -6.71 -8.99 20.08
C ARG A 135 -5.47 -8.35 19.46
N LEU A 136 -5.09 -8.74 18.24
CA LEU A 136 -3.97 -8.12 17.51
C LEU A 136 -4.27 -6.66 17.16
N GLN A 137 -5.51 -6.36 16.74
CA GLN A 137 -5.94 -4.98 16.46
C GLN A 137 -5.95 -4.13 17.75
N ALA A 138 -6.43 -4.68 18.86
CA ALA A 138 -6.41 -4.04 20.17
C ALA A 138 -4.98 -3.77 20.66
N GLU A 139 -4.05 -4.71 20.44
CA GLU A 139 -2.63 -4.51 20.75
C GLU A 139 -2.05 -3.34 19.94
N CYS A 140 -2.32 -3.29 18.63
CA CYS A 140 -1.89 -2.19 17.77
C CYS A 140 -2.50 -0.85 18.22
N LEU A 141 -3.79 -0.82 18.58
CA LEU A 141 -4.45 0.38 19.12
C LEU A 141 -3.85 0.80 20.47
N GLY A 142 -3.50 -0.16 21.32
CA GLY A 142 -2.89 0.06 22.62
C GLY A 142 -1.54 0.75 22.55
N GLN A 143 -0.76 0.46 21.51
CA GLN A 143 0.58 1.01 21.28
C GLN A 143 0.62 2.21 20.32
N ALA A 144 -0.48 2.53 19.64
CA ALA A 144 -0.53 3.67 18.73
C ALA A 144 -0.47 5.00 19.49
N ASP A 145 0.42 5.90 19.07
CA ASP A 145 0.54 7.25 19.63
C ASP A 145 -0.72 8.11 19.40
N HIS A 146 -1.39 7.88 18.27
CA HIS A 146 -2.59 8.62 17.87
C HIS A 146 -3.61 7.69 17.19
N VAL A 147 -4.87 7.82 17.58
CA VAL A 147 -5.98 7.01 17.08
C VAL A 147 -6.85 7.84 16.15
N SER A 148 -7.05 7.34 14.92
CA SER A 148 -7.82 8.03 13.87
C SER A 148 -8.65 7.04 13.07
N SER A 149 -9.68 7.52 12.37
CA SER A 149 -10.46 6.73 11.39
C SER A 149 -9.56 6.05 10.36
N ARG A 150 -8.51 6.76 9.95
CA ARG A 150 -7.47 6.23 9.05
C ARG A 150 -6.77 5.01 9.63
N LEU A 151 -6.37 5.04 10.90
CA LEU A 151 -5.74 3.90 11.58
C LEU A 151 -6.69 2.70 11.62
N LEU A 152 -7.96 2.92 11.94
CA LEU A 152 -8.97 1.85 11.98
C LEU A 152 -9.17 1.20 10.62
N ARG A 153 -9.19 1.99 9.54
CA ARG A 153 -9.24 1.47 8.16
C ARG A 153 -7.99 0.66 7.80
N ILE A 154 -6.81 1.07 8.24
CA ILE A 154 -5.56 0.30 8.06
C ILE A 154 -5.66 -1.04 8.78
N LEU A 155 -6.04 -1.05 10.06
CA LEU A 155 -6.21 -2.27 10.87
C LEU A 155 -7.24 -3.22 10.27
N ALA A 156 -8.30 -2.70 9.66
CA ALA A 156 -9.33 -3.51 9.01
C ALA A 156 -8.83 -4.21 7.74
N ARG A 157 -7.88 -3.62 7.01
CA ARG A 157 -7.38 -4.10 5.70
C ARG A 157 -6.27 -5.14 5.81
N LEU A 158 -5.43 -5.05 6.84
CA LEU A 158 -4.26 -5.93 6.99
C LEU A 158 -4.62 -7.35 7.41
N ARG A 159 -3.95 -8.37 6.87
CA ARG A 159 -4.00 -9.75 7.38
C ARG A 159 -3.32 -9.88 8.75
N ASP A 160 -3.70 -10.92 9.49
CA ASP A 160 -3.26 -11.16 10.88
C ASP A 160 -1.73 -11.12 11.08
N PRO A 161 -0.88 -11.70 10.20
CA PRO A 161 0.58 -11.64 10.37
C PRO A 161 1.15 -10.22 10.32
N TYR A 162 0.45 -9.27 9.71
CA TYR A 162 0.88 -7.87 9.55
C TYR A 162 0.26 -6.94 10.58
N LEU A 163 -0.65 -7.44 11.44
CA LEU A 163 -1.20 -6.70 12.57
C LEU A 163 -0.18 -6.65 13.72
N ARG A 164 0.93 -5.98 13.45
CA ARG A 164 2.02 -5.75 14.40
C ARG A 164 2.19 -4.24 14.59
N PRO A 165 2.37 -3.75 15.84
CA PRO A 165 2.42 -2.30 16.11
C PRO A 165 3.46 -1.53 15.29
N ASP A 166 4.64 -2.12 15.09
CA ASP A 166 5.73 -1.58 14.29
C ASP A 166 5.39 -1.48 12.79
N VAL A 167 4.74 -2.50 12.23
CA VAL A 167 4.25 -2.49 10.84
C VAL A 167 3.12 -1.47 10.67
N VAL A 168 2.12 -1.50 11.54
CA VAL A 168 0.93 -0.63 11.46
C VAL A 168 1.33 0.84 11.59
N SER A 169 2.20 1.18 12.54
CA SER A 169 2.65 2.57 12.75
C SER A 169 3.41 3.15 11.55
N ALA A 170 4.07 2.30 10.76
CA ALA A 170 4.78 2.72 9.56
C ALA A 170 3.86 2.88 8.33
N ILE A 171 2.63 2.36 8.36
CA ILE A 171 1.66 2.51 7.27
C ILE A 171 0.92 3.84 7.40
N ARG A 172 1.13 4.72 6.42
CA ARG A 172 0.59 6.08 6.45
C ARG A 172 -0.81 6.22 5.89
N SER A 173 -1.29 5.26 5.11
CA SER A 173 -2.62 5.34 4.52
C SER A 173 -3.24 3.96 4.27
N PRO A 174 -4.57 3.88 4.22
CA PRO A 174 -5.27 2.64 3.91
C PRO A 174 -4.91 2.07 2.53
N GLU A 175 -4.63 2.92 1.55
CA GLU A 175 -4.22 2.51 0.19
C GLU A 175 -2.84 1.85 0.18
N VAL A 176 -1.96 2.25 1.09
CA VAL A 176 -0.67 1.59 1.30
C VAL A 176 -0.87 0.21 1.90
N ALA A 177 -1.82 0.03 2.83
CA ALA A 177 -2.19 -1.29 3.35
C ALA A 177 -2.67 -2.22 2.22
N ASP A 178 -3.58 -1.76 1.36
CA ASP A 178 -4.05 -2.55 0.20
C ASP A 178 -2.93 -2.90 -0.78
N ARG A 179 -1.94 -2.01 -0.91
CA ARG A 179 -0.77 -2.27 -1.77
C ARG A 179 0.14 -3.34 -1.16
N ILE A 180 0.37 -3.29 0.15
CA ILE A 180 1.13 -4.32 0.87
C ILE A 180 0.46 -5.67 0.70
N GLU A 181 -0.86 -5.75 0.89
CA GLU A 181 -1.60 -7.00 0.74
C GLU A 181 -1.43 -7.62 -0.65
N ARG A 182 -1.62 -6.82 -1.70
CA ARG A 182 -1.45 -7.27 -3.09
C ARG A 182 -0.03 -7.70 -3.42
N ILE A 183 0.97 -6.93 -2.98
CA ILE A 183 2.37 -7.27 -3.21
C ILE A 183 2.73 -8.56 -2.48
N THR A 184 2.27 -8.73 -1.25
CA THR A 184 2.55 -9.93 -0.48
C THR A 184 1.87 -11.16 -1.09
N GLU A 185 0.60 -11.05 -1.50
CA GLU A 185 -0.08 -12.13 -2.22
C GLU A 185 0.72 -12.54 -3.47
N PHE A 186 1.18 -11.57 -4.26
CA PHE A 186 2.05 -11.83 -5.40
C PHE A 186 3.36 -12.51 -5.01
N LEU A 187 4.06 -12.03 -3.97
CA LEU A 187 5.31 -12.64 -3.51
C LEU A 187 5.12 -14.07 -3.02
N LEU A 188 4.03 -14.37 -2.31
CA LEU A 188 3.73 -15.73 -1.85
C LEU A 188 3.40 -16.68 -3.01
N GLN A 189 2.93 -16.15 -4.15
CA GLN A 189 2.71 -16.93 -5.36
C GLN A 189 4.01 -17.17 -6.15
N SER A 190 4.89 -16.17 -6.23
CA SER A 190 6.14 -16.23 -7.02
C SER A 190 7.36 -16.78 -6.28
N CYS A 191 7.27 -16.96 -4.95
CA CYS A 191 8.36 -17.40 -4.10
C CYS A 191 7.90 -18.56 -3.21
N SER A 192 8.01 -19.81 -3.66
CA SER A 192 7.44 -20.96 -2.94
C SER A 192 8.06 -21.20 -1.55
N GLY A 193 9.29 -20.73 -1.33
CA GLY A 193 10.00 -20.83 -0.05
C GLY A 193 9.75 -19.69 0.94
N LEU A 194 9.03 -18.63 0.55
CA LEU A 194 8.87 -17.42 1.35
C LEU A 194 7.71 -17.56 2.35
N ALA A 195 7.99 -17.43 3.65
CA ALA A 195 6.96 -17.50 4.69
C ALA A 195 6.32 -16.12 4.99
N GLU A 196 5.03 -16.10 5.39
CA GLU A 196 4.34 -14.86 5.78
C GLU A 196 5.05 -14.12 6.93
N ASP A 197 5.62 -14.86 7.90
CA ASP A 197 6.38 -14.31 9.02
C ASP A 197 7.67 -13.61 8.59
N GLU A 198 8.29 -14.05 7.49
CA GLU A 198 9.47 -13.40 6.91
C GLU A 198 9.09 -12.07 6.28
N ILE A 199 7.96 -12.02 5.58
CA ILE A 199 7.41 -10.80 5.03
C ILE A 199 7.06 -9.82 6.15
N ALA A 200 6.36 -10.28 7.20
CA ALA A 200 6.02 -9.46 8.35
C ALA A 200 7.26 -8.87 9.04
N ARG A 201 8.31 -9.68 9.25
CA ARG A 201 9.60 -9.20 9.80
C ARG A 201 10.29 -8.19 8.88
N SER A 202 10.26 -8.41 7.57
CA SER A 202 10.86 -7.49 6.61
C SER A 202 10.12 -6.16 6.52
N LEU A 203 8.78 -6.17 6.64
CA LEU A 203 7.96 -4.95 6.69
C LEU A 203 8.28 -4.13 7.93
N ALA A 204 8.38 -4.79 9.09
CA ALA A 204 8.76 -4.17 10.36
C ALA A 204 10.16 -3.51 10.31
N SER A 205 11.12 -4.10 9.58
CA SER A 205 12.48 -3.54 9.47
C SER A 205 12.61 -2.35 8.50
N GLY A 206 11.50 -1.77 8.01
CA GLY A 206 11.51 -0.55 7.22
C GLY A 206 11.37 -0.75 5.70
N ALA A 207 10.86 -1.89 5.23
CA ALA A 207 10.59 -2.09 3.80
C ALA A 207 9.54 -1.11 3.22
N LEU A 208 8.75 -0.47 4.07
CA LEU A 208 7.64 0.41 3.67
C LEU A 208 8.07 1.71 2.98
N PHE A 209 9.34 2.12 3.09
CA PHE A 209 9.83 3.34 2.43
C PHE A 209 9.92 3.22 0.91
N ASN A 210 10.20 2.01 0.40
CA ASN A 210 10.22 1.73 -1.02
C ASN A 210 9.78 0.28 -1.27
N LEU A 211 8.46 0.11 -1.40
CA LEU A 211 7.85 -1.20 -1.66
C LEU A 211 8.38 -1.82 -2.96
N HIS A 212 8.63 -1.03 -4.00
CA HIS A 212 9.13 -1.55 -5.28
C HIS A 212 10.52 -2.19 -5.13
N ASP A 213 11.48 -1.49 -4.53
CA ASP A 213 12.83 -2.01 -4.33
C ASP A 213 12.84 -3.15 -3.30
N TRP A 214 11.93 -3.10 -2.34
CA TRP A 214 11.73 -4.21 -1.40
C TRP A 214 11.22 -5.47 -2.11
N THR A 215 10.19 -5.37 -2.95
CA THR A 215 9.67 -6.51 -3.74
C THR A 215 10.75 -7.10 -4.63
N ASN A 216 11.52 -6.26 -5.33
CA ASN A 216 12.67 -6.72 -6.13
C ASN A 216 13.68 -7.50 -5.29
N ARG A 217 14.02 -7.02 -4.09
CA ARG A 217 14.92 -7.75 -3.17
C ARG A 217 14.35 -9.08 -2.72
N MET A 218 13.06 -9.14 -2.39
CA MET A 218 12.41 -10.40 -2.02
C MET A 218 12.48 -11.42 -3.17
N LEU A 219 12.20 -10.99 -4.40
CA LEU A 219 12.32 -11.85 -5.59
C LEU A 219 13.77 -12.29 -5.85
N LEU A 220 14.75 -11.41 -5.64
CA LEU A 220 16.17 -11.76 -5.78
C LEU A 220 16.67 -12.75 -4.73
N TRP A 221 15.97 -12.88 -3.61
CA TRP A 221 16.33 -13.84 -2.56
C TRP A 221 15.53 -15.15 -2.64
N TRP A 222 14.29 -15.09 -3.10
CA TRP A 222 13.34 -16.20 -2.96
C TRP A 222 12.60 -16.60 -4.25
N GLY A 223 12.76 -15.85 -5.33
CA GLY A 223 11.99 -16.08 -6.56
C GLY A 223 12.38 -17.39 -7.24
N ASP A 224 11.39 -18.25 -7.52
CA ASP A 224 11.61 -19.57 -8.12
C ASP A 224 10.67 -19.90 -9.28
N ASP A 225 9.67 -19.06 -9.57
CA ASP A 225 8.80 -19.15 -10.75
C ASP A 225 8.72 -17.80 -11.48
N LEU A 226 9.77 -17.44 -12.22
CA LEU A 226 9.95 -16.12 -12.85
C LEU A 226 9.73 -16.11 -14.37
N CYS A 227 9.48 -17.26 -15.01
CA CYS A 227 9.32 -17.35 -16.46
C CYS A 227 8.55 -18.60 -16.88
N ASP A 228 7.49 -18.42 -17.67
CA ASP A 228 6.62 -19.47 -18.18
C ASP A 228 7.09 -20.09 -19.52
N LEU A 229 8.14 -19.53 -20.14
CA LEU A 229 8.72 -20.08 -21.37
C LEU A 229 9.58 -21.31 -21.07
N ALA A 230 9.36 -22.41 -21.81
CA ALA A 230 10.15 -23.63 -21.69
C ALA A 230 11.53 -23.52 -22.37
N ASP A 231 12.53 -24.21 -21.85
CA ASP A 231 13.86 -24.30 -22.46
C ASP A 231 13.83 -25.13 -23.73
N ASP A 232 14.82 -24.95 -24.60
CA ASP A 232 15.06 -25.83 -25.73
C ASP A 232 16.55 -26.02 -26.01
N GLU A 233 16.87 -26.55 -27.21
CA GLU A 233 18.23 -26.78 -27.70
C GLU A 233 19.08 -25.51 -27.80
N ASP A 234 18.42 -24.35 -27.90
CA ASP A 234 18.99 -23.07 -28.31
C ASP A 234 18.98 -22.06 -27.15
N PHE A 235 17.95 -22.09 -26.30
CA PHE A 235 17.71 -21.13 -25.24
C PHE A 235 17.57 -21.81 -23.87
N ARG A 236 18.17 -21.18 -22.86
CA ARG A 236 17.90 -21.44 -21.43
C ARG A 236 17.28 -20.20 -20.81
N PHE A 237 16.02 -20.26 -20.40
CA PHE A 237 15.33 -19.16 -19.75
C PHE A 237 15.69 -19.07 -18.27
N PHE A 238 15.77 -17.85 -17.74
CA PHE A 238 15.95 -17.59 -16.33
C PHE A 238 14.62 -17.76 -15.61
N ARG A 239 14.54 -18.75 -14.72
CA ARG A 239 13.32 -19.07 -13.97
C ARG A 239 13.43 -18.80 -12.49
N THR A 240 14.65 -18.71 -11.97
CA THR A 240 14.89 -18.52 -10.53
C THR A 240 15.77 -17.31 -10.26
N SER A 241 15.77 -16.85 -9.01
CA SER A 241 16.68 -15.81 -8.52
C SER A 241 18.14 -16.15 -8.79
N ASP A 242 18.51 -17.43 -8.63
CA ASP A 242 19.85 -17.94 -8.90
C ASP A 242 20.23 -17.81 -10.37
N ASP A 243 19.29 -18.05 -11.30
CA ASP A 243 19.52 -17.81 -12.73
C ASP A 243 19.80 -16.33 -13.00
N PHE A 244 19.04 -15.42 -12.40
CA PHE A 244 19.27 -13.98 -12.51
C PHE A 244 20.62 -13.55 -11.94
N GLY A 245 21.02 -14.08 -10.78
CA GLY A 245 22.33 -13.83 -10.17
C GLY A 245 23.47 -14.32 -11.06
N ALA A 246 23.40 -15.59 -11.48
CA ALA A 246 24.40 -16.18 -12.35
C ALA A 246 24.47 -15.51 -13.73
N GLY A 247 23.33 -15.06 -14.27
CA GLY A 247 23.24 -14.30 -15.51
C GLY A 247 23.84 -12.90 -15.37
N ALA A 248 23.57 -12.19 -14.28
CA ALA A 248 24.16 -10.89 -14.00
C ALA A 248 25.69 -10.96 -13.99
N ASP A 249 26.24 -11.93 -13.25
CA ASP A 249 27.69 -12.13 -13.11
C ASP A 249 28.35 -12.49 -14.45
N ARG A 250 27.73 -13.39 -15.22
CA ARG A 250 28.31 -13.90 -16.47
C ARG A 250 28.32 -12.86 -17.59
N HIS A 251 27.29 -12.04 -17.66
CA HIS A 251 27.11 -11.06 -18.74
C HIS A 251 27.50 -9.64 -18.32
N GLY A 252 27.89 -9.41 -17.07
CA GLY A 252 28.25 -8.08 -16.58
C GLY A 252 27.07 -7.09 -16.62
N THR A 253 25.87 -7.57 -16.29
CA THR A 253 24.61 -6.80 -16.41
C THR A 253 23.98 -6.47 -15.06
N ASP A 254 22.97 -5.60 -15.08
CA ASP A 254 22.20 -5.17 -13.92
C ASP A 254 20.99 -6.08 -13.58
N LEU A 255 20.93 -7.29 -14.14
CA LEU A 255 19.83 -8.24 -13.96
C LEU A 255 19.49 -8.51 -12.48
N ALA A 256 20.51 -8.59 -11.63
CA ALA A 256 20.38 -8.86 -10.20
C ALA A 256 20.40 -7.58 -9.33
N THR A 257 20.30 -6.40 -9.93
CA THR A 257 20.27 -5.13 -9.20
C THR A 257 18.83 -4.78 -8.83
N PRO A 258 18.48 -4.57 -7.54
CA PRO A 258 17.10 -4.30 -7.13
C PRO A 258 16.44 -3.11 -7.85
N SER A 259 17.22 -2.09 -8.19
CA SER A 259 16.73 -0.88 -8.87
C SER A 259 16.50 -1.05 -10.37
N SER A 260 16.99 -2.13 -11.01
CA SER A 260 16.77 -2.36 -12.44
C SER A 260 15.35 -2.81 -12.75
N GLY A 261 14.66 -3.43 -11.77
CA GLY A 261 13.29 -3.92 -11.94
C GLY A 261 13.15 -5.14 -12.86
N LYS A 262 14.25 -5.67 -13.41
CA LYS A 262 14.23 -6.75 -14.43
C LYS A 262 13.62 -8.03 -13.88
N ILE A 263 14.01 -8.43 -12.67
CA ILE A 263 13.45 -9.62 -12.02
C ILE A 263 11.96 -9.45 -11.68
N LEU A 264 11.54 -8.25 -11.29
CA LEU A 264 10.11 -7.96 -11.05
C LEU A 264 9.32 -8.02 -12.36
N ASN A 265 9.83 -7.46 -13.45
CA ASN A 265 9.18 -7.57 -14.76
C ASN A 265 9.06 -9.03 -15.21
N ALA A 266 10.07 -9.86 -14.91
CA ALA A 266 10.01 -11.29 -15.18
C ALA A 266 8.96 -12.02 -14.32
N ALA A 267 8.98 -11.79 -13.01
CA ALA A 267 7.99 -12.35 -12.07
C ALA A 267 6.54 -11.94 -12.43
N LEU A 268 6.33 -10.73 -12.96
CA LEU A 268 5.03 -10.25 -13.44
C LEU A 268 4.65 -10.81 -14.83
N GLY A 269 5.51 -11.60 -15.47
CA GLY A 269 5.32 -12.13 -16.82
C GLY A 269 5.40 -11.08 -17.93
N VAL A 270 5.88 -9.87 -17.63
CA VAL A 270 6.05 -8.76 -18.59
C VAL A 270 7.31 -8.94 -19.41
N ALA A 271 8.36 -9.47 -18.80
CA ALA A 271 9.64 -9.74 -19.46
C ALA A 271 10.04 -11.20 -19.30
N ALA A 272 10.94 -11.67 -20.15
CA ALA A 272 11.64 -12.93 -19.96
C ALA A 272 13.09 -12.78 -20.41
N TYR A 273 13.98 -13.43 -19.68
CA TYR A 273 15.41 -13.38 -19.96
C TYR A 273 15.90 -14.79 -20.28
N ALA A 274 16.77 -14.91 -21.28
CA ALA A 274 17.33 -16.18 -21.67
C ALA A 274 18.79 -16.08 -22.08
N GLU A 275 19.51 -17.17 -21.89
CA GLU A 275 20.83 -17.37 -22.45
C GLU A 275 20.75 -18.16 -23.74
N TRP A 276 21.43 -17.64 -24.76
CA TRP A 276 21.74 -18.39 -25.96
C TRP A 276 22.80 -19.46 -25.62
N ARG A 277 22.51 -20.73 -25.89
CA ARG A 277 23.38 -21.84 -25.47
C ARG A 277 24.69 -21.93 -26.26
N HIS A 278 24.76 -21.31 -27.43
CA HIS A 278 25.91 -21.46 -28.35
C HIS A 278 26.93 -20.33 -28.28
N ALA A 279 26.64 -19.25 -27.54
CA ALA A 279 27.56 -18.12 -27.29
C ALA A 279 27.05 -17.31 -26.08
N PRO A 280 27.91 -16.58 -25.34
CA PRO A 280 27.48 -15.80 -24.18
C PRO A 280 26.69 -14.57 -24.63
N VAL A 281 25.41 -14.79 -24.94
CA VAL A 281 24.46 -13.76 -25.36
C VAL A 281 23.24 -13.84 -24.46
N LEU A 282 22.91 -12.70 -23.85
CA LEU A 282 21.67 -12.48 -23.13
C LEU A 282 20.59 -12.03 -24.11
N VAL A 283 19.43 -12.67 -24.01
CA VAL A 283 18.24 -12.36 -24.79
C VAL A 283 17.19 -11.78 -23.86
N GLU A 284 16.74 -10.57 -24.14
CA GLU A 284 15.64 -9.92 -23.43
C GLU A 284 14.38 -9.96 -24.30
N LEU A 285 13.33 -10.54 -23.74
CA LEU A 285 12.01 -10.62 -24.33
C LEU A 285 11.03 -9.77 -23.53
N VAL A 286 10.08 -9.16 -24.24
CA VAL A 286 8.94 -8.45 -23.64
C VAL A 286 7.63 -9.06 -24.14
N ARG A 287 6.67 -9.20 -23.24
CA ARG A 287 5.31 -9.63 -23.55
C ARG A 287 4.52 -8.41 -24.02
N MET A 288 3.94 -8.52 -25.21
CA MET A 288 3.07 -7.49 -25.79
C MET A 288 1.65 -8.04 -25.92
N ASN A 289 0.69 -7.10 -25.97
CA ASN A 289 -0.72 -7.40 -26.22
C ASN A 289 -1.22 -6.41 -27.29
N ASP A 290 -1.81 -6.91 -28.37
CA ASP A 290 -2.37 -6.10 -29.46
C ASP A 290 -3.89 -5.83 -29.31
N GLY A 291 -4.47 -6.20 -28.17
CA GLY A 291 -5.89 -6.13 -27.86
C GLY A 291 -6.64 -7.46 -28.10
N ALA A 292 -6.06 -8.38 -28.88
CA ALA A 292 -6.66 -9.69 -29.17
C ALA A 292 -5.85 -10.83 -28.57
N GLU A 293 -4.52 -10.79 -28.70
CA GLU A 293 -3.63 -11.85 -28.28
C GLU A 293 -2.40 -11.30 -27.56
N THR A 294 -1.85 -12.11 -26.65
CA THR A 294 -0.56 -11.85 -26.02
C THR A 294 0.54 -12.63 -26.73
N PHE A 295 1.64 -11.96 -27.07
CA PHE A 295 2.77 -12.57 -27.74
C PHE A 295 4.10 -12.03 -27.20
N TRP A 296 5.16 -12.82 -27.37
CA TRP A 296 6.50 -12.45 -26.96
C TRP A 296 7.26 -11.79 -28.10
N VAL A 297 8.04 -10.76 -27.76
CA VAL A 297 8.88 -10.04 -28.71
C VAL A 297 10.29 -9.93 -28.18
N CYS A 298 11.27 -10.22 -29.03
CA CYS A 298 12.68 -9.93 -28.78
C CYS A 298 12.90 -8.43 -28.74
N GLN A 299 13.13 -7.92 -27.53
CA GLN A 299 13.42 -6.51 -27.27
C GLN A 299 14.90 -6.22 -27.49
N ASP A 300 15.77 -7.03 -26.90
CA ASP A 300 17.22 -6.78 -26.97
C ASP A 300 18.04 -8.08 -27.01
N LEU A 301 19.27 -7.96 -27.53
CA LEU A 301 20.26 -9.02 -27.66
C LEU A 301 21.63 -8.45 -27.28
N GLN A 302 22.17 -8.88 -26.14
CA GLN A 302 23.38 -8.30 -25.57
C GLN A 302 24.47 -9.37 -25.45
N GLY A 303 25.67 -9.04 -25.91
CA GLY A 303 26.88 -9.78 -25.57
C GLY A 303 27.38 -9.45 -24.16
N PRO A 304 28.50 -10.03 -23.73
CA PRO A 304 29.06 -9.77 -22.41
C PRO A 304 29.44 -8.30 -22.24
N ASP A 305 29.24 -7.76 -21.03
CA ASP A 305 29.48 -6.36 -20.66
C ASP A 305 28.75 -5.35 -21.56
N GLY A 306 27.60 -5.76 -22.12
CA GLY A 306 26.81 -4.95 -23.05
C GLY A 306 27.42 -4.82 -24.45
N ALA A 307 28.36 -5.68 -24.82
CA ALA A 307 28.95 -5.68 -26.16
C ALA A 307 27.91 -5.97 -27.25
N GLY A 308 27.99 -5.27 -28.38
CA GLY A 308 27.17 -5.55 -29.54
C GLY A 308 27.48 -6.90 -30.17
N LEU A 309 26.49 -7.48 -30.86
CA LEU A 309 26.63 -8.75 -31.58
C LEU A 309 26.98 -8.52 -33.05
N SER A 310 27.59 -9.51 -33.68
CA SER A 310 27.70 -9.51 -35.15
C SER A 310 26.33 -9.75 -35.79
N ASP A 311 26.03 -9.08 -36.92
CA ASP A 311 24.77 -9.21 -37.66
C ASP A 311 24.38 -10.68 -37.93
N ARG A 312 25.38 -11.52 -38.27
CA ARG A 312 25.15 -12.94 -38.56
C ARG A 312 24.62 -13.69 -37.33
N LEU A 313 25.19 -13.43 -36.16
CA LEU A 313 24.77 -14.06 -34.91
C LEU A 313 23.39 -13.55 -34.49
N GLU A 314 23.17 -12.24 -34.59
CA GLU A 314 21.87 -11.64 -34.29
C GLU A 314 20.75 -12.21 -35.18
N GLN A 315 20.99 -12.29 -36.49
CA GLN A 315 20.04 -12.89 -37.44
C GLN A 315 19.77 -14.36 -37.14
N GLU A 316 20.79 -15.11 -36.70
CA GLU A 316 20.61 -16.50 -36.29
C GLU A 316 19.68 -16.62 -35.08
N ILE A 317 19.96 -15.86 -34.02
CA ILE A 317 19.17 -15.86 -32.79
C ILE A 317 17.72 -15.46 -33.11
N ARG A 318 17.51 -14.35 -33.84
CA ARG A 318 16.18 -13.90 -34.25
C ARG A 318 15.45 -14.91 -35.12
N ARG A 319 16.17 -15.68 -35.95
CA ARG A 319 15.58 -16.76 -36.75
C ARG A 319 15.12 -17.92 -35.87
N ARG A 320 15.88 -18.27 -34.83
CA ARG A 320 15.49 -19.31 -33.85
C ARG A 320 14.31 -18.86 -32.99
N LEU A 321 14.32 -17.63 -32.48
CA LEU A 321 13.18 -17.04 -31.75
C LEU A 321 11.90 -17.06 -32.59
N ARG A 322 11.96 -16.68 -33.88
CA ARG A 322 10.80 -16.74 -34.79
C ARG A 322 10.22 -18.13 -34.97
N ARG A 323 11.04 -19.19 -34.96
CA ARG A 323 10.55 -20.58 -35.03
C ARG A 323 9.74 -20.97 -33.79
N ARG A 324 9.97 -20.30 -32.66
CA ARG A 324 9.20 -20.44 -31.42
C ARG A 324 7.96 -19.54 -31.36
N GLY A 325 7.65 -18.80 -32.42
CA GLY A 325 6.59 -17.80 -32.42
C GLY A 325 6.96 -16.50 -31.69
N ILE A 326 8.22 -16.32 -31.28
CA ILE A 326 8.69 -15.07 -30.67
C ILE A 326 9.02 -14.09 -31.79
N LEU A 327 8.32 -12.95 -31.81
CA LEU A 327 8.51 -11.93 -32.83
C LEU A 327 9.81 -11.16 -32.57
N SER A 328 10.29 -10.45 -33.59
CA SER A 328 11.39 -9.50 -33.44
C SER A 328 10.86 -8.11 -33.71
N LEU A 329 11.17 -7.14 -32.84
CA LEU A 329 11.01 -5.74 -33.20
C LEU A 329 11.95 -5.45 -34.36
N ALA A 330 11.41 -5.39 -35.57
CA ALA A 330 12.11 -4.85 -36.71
C ALA A 330 11.71 -3.39 -36.84
N PHE A 331 12.68 -2.47 -36.78
CA PHE A 331 12.45 -1.11 -37.21
C PHE A 331 12.05 -1.15 -38.69
N THR A 332 10.78 -0.92 -38.95
CA THR A 332 10.30 -0.69 -40.31
C THR A 332 10.33 0.80 -40.57
N HIS A 333 10.84 1.18 -41.73
CA HIS A 333 10.84 2.56 -42.19
C HIS A 333 10.18 2.64 -43.55
N ARG A 334 9.74 3.85 -43.93
CA ARG A 334 9.14 4.05 -45.24
C ARG A 334 10.12 3.60 -46.34
N PRO A 335 9.63 3.01 -47.44
CA PRO A 335 10.46 2.68 -48.60
C PRO A 335 11.24 3.91 -49.08
N GLY A 336 12.54 3.74 -49.37
CA GLY A 336 13.41 4.82 -49.85
C GLY A 336 14.16 5.61 -48.76
N ILE A 337 13.88 5.37 -47.49
CA ILE A 337 14.72 5.86 -46.38
C ILE A 337 15.80 4.82 -46.11
N ALA A 338 17.06 5.25 -45.97
CA ALA A 338 18.15 4.34 -45.63
C ALA A 338 18.10 3.97 -44.13
N PHE A 339 18.39 2.71 -43.82
CA PHE A 339 18.28 2.18 -42.46
C PHE A 339 19.19 2.90 -41.45
N ASP A 340 20.39 3.28 -41.88
CA ASP A 340 21.37 4.03 -41.07
C ASP A 340 20.88 5.43 -40.68
N VAL A 341 20.04 6.05 -41.51
CA VAL A 341 19.38 7.33 -41.21
C VAL A 341 18.33 7.16 -40.12
N VAL A 342 17.59 6.06 -40.16
CA VAL A 342 16.57 5.73 -39.15
C VAL A 342 17.25 5.40 -37.83
N GLU A 343 18.27 4.55 -37.85
CA GLU A 343 19.03 4.18 -36.65
C GLU A 343 19.68 5.40 -35.96
N ARG A 344 20.21 6.37 -36.72
CA ARG A 344 20.89 7.55 -36.16
C ARG A 344 19.97 8.68 -35.72
N LEU A 345 18.82 8.84 -36.38
CA LEU A 345 17.92 9.99 -36.15
C LEU A 345 16.64 9.64 -35.43
N ALA A 346 16.20 8.37 -35.49
CA ALA A 346 15.05 7.92 -34.74
C ALA A 346 15.48 7.66 -33.29
N HIS A 347 15.44 8.70 -32.44
CA HIS A 347 15.35 8.51 -30.99
C HIS A 347 13.95 7.99 -30.66
N VAL A 348 13.67 6.76 -31.04
CA VAL A 348 12.45 6.05 -30.66
C VAL A 348 12.85 5.19 -29.48
N GLU A 349 12.60 5.67 -28.27
CA GLU A 349 12.50 4.77 -27.12
C GLU A 349 11.33 3.82 -27.40
N PRO A 350 11.57 2.53 -27.67
CA PRO A 350 10.53 1.64 -28.20
C PRO A 350 9.35 1.43 -27.24
N VAL A 351 9.47 1.87 -25.99
CA VAL A 351 8.61 1.49 -24.87
C VAL A 351 7.65 2.60 -24.42
N HIS A 352 7.74 3.84 -24.94
CA HIS A 352 6.83 4.92 -24.54
C HIS A 352 5.55 5.10 -25.39
N VAL A 353 5.30 4.22 -26.37
CA VAL A 353 4.17 4.38 -27.32
C VAL A 353 2.92 3.55 -26.95
N LEU A 354 2.94 2.74 -25.89
CA LEU A 354 1.77 1.97 -25.44
C LEU A 354 1.22 2.47 -24.10
N ARG A 355 0.76 3.72 -24.06
CA ARG A 355 -0.38 4.10 -23.21
C ARG A 355 -1.57 4.34 -24.13
N VAL A 356 -2.17 3.26 -24.60
CA VAL A 356 -3.49 3.34 -25.24
C VAL A 356 -4.51 3.63 -24.14
N HIS A 357 -5.31 4.65 -24.38
CA HIS A 357 -6.40 5.14 -23.55
C HIS A 357 -7.25 4.05 -22.90
N GLU A 358 -7.23 3.99 -21.57
CA GLU A 358 -8.43 3.65 -20.79
C GLU A 358 -9.09 4.95 -20.36
N ALA A 359 -9.87 5.52 -21.27
CA ALA A 359 -10.92 6.47 -20.98
C ALA A 359 -12.15 5.98 -21.75
N GLY A 360 -12.95 5.16 -21.07
CA GLY A 360 -14.26 4.70 -21.47
C GLY A 360 -15.10 4.51 -20.21
#